data_AF-A0A415UGL0-F1
#
_entry.id   AF-A0A415UGL0-F1
#
_cell.length_a   1.000
_cell.length_b   1.000
_cell.length_c   1.000
_cell.angle_alpha   90.00
_cell.angle_beta   90.00
_cell.angle_gamma   90.00
#
_symmetry.space_group_name_H-M   'P 1'
#
loop_
_entity.id
_entity.type
_entity.pdbx_description
1 polymer ?
#
loop_
_entity_poly.entity_id
_entity_poly.type
_entity_poly.pdbx_seq_one_letter_code
_entity_poly.pdbx_strand_id
1 'polypeptide(L)'
;MKHYFKKVEHRLRKGNGEFLAFSVVSVLICTIAIYFIAIIQMSSCMDDLSKAVTAASRVAAIDENLKDAKKDALDIAKYQLKRNSAIKKVSVEITYPVKNEWTSGNYILVTVKAKIKTIAPIKTKIHKKQILVTIEGISGQSIVIPSNVAQTGILGGSDATNYTSWASRLGFDCRPVAQLWLKNQTYSYNIATIDGLYCVAVKPTFGKTGDRIRVCLEDGQYFDCIMADVKGADATNPYGHVKEGKVSVVEFYAKGDPSNSASLASPIGQRSWLGKKVKKIINMGRYPRL
;
A
#
# COMPACT_ATOMS: atom_id res chain seq x y z
N MET A 1 27.30 -53.10 -53.47
CA MET A 1 26.73 -51.81 -53.02
C MET A 1 25.24 -51.87 -52.66
N LYS A 2 24.32 -52.25 -53.57
CA LYS A 2 22.86 -52.30 -53.30
C LYS A 2 22.45 -53.11 -52.05
N HIS A 3 23.16 -54.20 -51.75
CA HIS A 3 22.85 -55.06 -50.60
C HIS A 3 23.20 -54.43 -49.23
N TYR A 4 24.21 -53.55 -49.19
CA TYR A 4 24.62 -52.82 -47.99
C TYR A 4 23.61 -51.73 -47.65
N PHE A 5 23.13 -50.99 -48.65
CA PHE A 5 22.08 -49.98 -48.49
C PHE A 5 20.78 -50.60 -47.97
N LYS A 6 20.33 -51.73 -48.52
CA LYS A 6 19.15 -52.46 -47.99
C LYS A 6 19.32 -52.89 -46.53
N LYS A 7 20.53 -53.29 -46.11
CA LYS A 7 20.81 -53.76 -44.73
C LYS A 7 20.92 -52.60 -43.73
N VAL A 8 21.28 -51.40 -44.19
CA VAL A 8 21.27 -50.16 -43.38
C VAL A 8 19.84 -49.63 -43.25
N GLU A 9 19.08 -49.59 -44.34
CA GLU A 9 17.66 -49.17 -44.35
C GLU A 9 16.79 -50.07 -43.46
N HIS A 10 17.00 -51.39 -43.50
CA HIS A 10 16.31 -52.33 -42.62
C HIS A 10 16.69 -52.15 -41.13
N ARG A 11 17.94 -51.78 -40.82
CA ARG A 11 18.35 -51.50 -39.43
C ARG A 11 17.77 -50.19 -38.91
N LEU A 12 17.69 -49.15 -39.75
CA LEU A 12 17.03 -47.88 -39.43
C LEU A 12 15.52 -48.08 -39.16
N ARG A 13 14.83 -48.90 -39.96
CA ARG A 13 13.40 -49.20 -39.79
C ARG A 13 13.07 -50.11 -38.59
N LYS A 14 14.04 -50.83 -38.03
CA LYS A 14 13.83 -51.69 -36.86
C LYS A 14 13.73 -50.92 -35.52
N GLY A 15 14.12 -49.64 -35.49
CA GLY A 15 14.06 -48.76 -34.30
C GLY A 15 12.78 -47.92 -34.16
N ASN A 16 11.76 -48.15 -34.98
CA ASN A 16 10.56 -47.30 -35.03
C ASN A 16 9.76 -47.26 -33.71
N GLY A 17 9.83 -48.31 -32.89
CA GLY A 17 9.11 -48.38 -31.60
C GLY A 17 9.61 -47.38 -30.56
N GLU A 18 10.93 -47.20 -30.46
CA GLU A 18 11.55 -46.24 -29.54
C GLU A 18 11.31 -44.80 -29.97
N PHE A 19 11.34 -44.52 -31.29
CA PHE A 19 11.04 -43.20 -31.83
C PHE A 19 9.56 -42.82 -31.63
N LEU A 20 8.64 -43.77 -31.81
CA LEU A 20 7.21 -43.58 -31.52
C LEU A 20 6.99 -43.35 -30.02
N ALA A 21 7.62 -44.14 -29.15
CA ALA A 21 7.56 -43.94 -27.70
C ALA A 21 8.11 -42.56 -27.29
N PHE A 22 9.27 -42.16 -27.82
CA PHE A 22 9.84 -40.84 -27.56
C PHE A 22 8.93 -39.70 -28.03
N SER A 23 8.31 -39.84 -29.20
CA SER A 23 7.38 -38.84 -29.73
C SER A 23 6.14 -38.67 -28.84
N VAL A 24 5.54 -39.77 -28.38
CA VAL A 24 4.38 -39.74 -27.48
C VAL A 24 4.75 -39.20 -26.10
N VAL A 25 5.86 -39.68 -25.53
CA VAL A 25 6.34 -39.24 -24.21
C VAL A 25 6.73 -37.76 -24.22
N SER A 26 7.36 -37.28 -25.29
CA SER A 26 7.72 -35.86 -25.46
C SER A 26 6.48 -34.96 -25.41
N VAL A 27 5.42 -35.31 -26.14
CA VAL A 27 4.14 -34.57 -26.11
C VAL A 27 3.50 -34.59 -24.73
N LEU A 28 3.55 -35.73 -24.02
CA LEU A 28 3.05 -35.84 -22.65
C LEU A 28 3.82 -34.94 -21.68
N ILE A 29 5.16 -34.95 -21.73
CA ILE A 29 6.01 -34.09 -20.90
C ILE A 29 5.73 -32.62 -21.18
N CYS A 30 5.65 -32.21 -22.46
CA CYS A 30 5.30 -30.85 -22.83
C CYS A 30 3.93 -30.44 -22.30
N THR A 31 2.94 -31.33 -22.37
CA THR A 31 1.59 -31.07 -21.86
C THR A 31 1.62 -30.85 -20.34
N ILE A 32 2.32 -31.72 -19.60
CA ILE A 32 2.48 -31.60 -18.15
C ILE A 32 3.19 -30.28 -17.80
N ALA A 33 4.25 -29.92 -18.51
CA ALA A 33 4.97 -28.66 -18.29
C ALA A 33 4.07 -27.43 -18.51
N ILE A 34 3.24 -27.43 -19.55
CA ILE A 34 2.27 -26.35 -19.81
C ILE A 34 1.24 -26.26 -18.67
N TYR A 35 0.76 -27.40 -18.16
CA TYR A 35 -0.11 -27.43 -16.99
C TYR A 35 0.55 -26.81 -15.75
N PHE A 36 1.80 -27.17 -15.45
CA PHE A 36 2.54 -26.60 -14.32
C PHE A 36 2.70 -25.08 -14.44
N ILE A 37 3.05 -24.58 -15.63
CA ILE A 37 3.15 -23.14 -15.88
C ILE A 37 1.80 -22.45 -15.66
N ALA A 38 0.71 -23.04 -16.15
CA ALA A 38 -0.64 -22.50 -15.97
C ALA A 38 -1.06 -22.46 -14.48
N ILE A 39 -0.70 -23.48 -13.70
CA ILE A 39 -0.96 -23.55 -12.25
C ILE A 39 -0.15 -22.47 -11.51
N ILE A 40 1.14 -22.32 -11.82
CA ILE A 40 2.00 -21.30 -11.20
C ILE A 40 1.48 -19.89 -11.50
N GLN A 41 1.13 -19.62 -12.77
CA GLN A 41 0.53 -18.35 -13.17
C GLN A 41 -0.77 -18.08 -12.40
N MET A 42 -1.62 -19.10 -12.25
CA MET A 42 -2.88 -18.99 -11.52
C MET A 42 -2.64 -18.71 -10.03
N SER A 43 -1.70 -19.42 -9.41
CA SER A 43 -1.32 -19.22 -8.01
C SER A 43 -0.86 -17.77 -7.77
N SER A 44 0.04 -17.26 -8.61
CA SER A 44 0.52 -15.87 -8.52
C SER A 44 -0.64 -14.86 -8.65
N CYS A 45 -1.58 -15.08 -9.57
CA CYS A 45 -2.74 -14.19 -9.72
C CYS A 45 -3.67 -14.23 -8.48
N MET A 46 -3.81 -15.39 -7.85
CA MET A 46 -4.62 -15.56 -6.64
C MET A 46 -3.98 -14.90 -5.41
N ASP A 47 -2.65 -14.89 -5.34
CA ASP A 47 -1.91 -14.16 -4.31
C ASP A 47 -2.05 -12.65 -4.48
N ASP A 48 -1.93 -12.15 -5.71
CA ASP A 48 -2.16 -10.73 -6.02
C ASP A 48 -3.61 -10.32 -5.70
N LEU A 49 -4.59 -11.17 -6.01
CA LEU A 49 -5.99 -10.95 -5.65
C LEU A 49 -6.19 -10.91 -4.12
N SER A 50 -5.46 -11.74 -3.37
CA SER A 50 -5.50 -11.77 -1.90
C SER A 50 -4.89 -10.50 -1.28
N LYS A 51 -3.78 -10.01 -1.84
CA LYS A 51 -3.18 -8.71 -1.45
C LYS A 51 -4.12 -7.55 -1.79
N ALA A 52 -4.74 -7.58 -2.97
CA ALA A 52 -5.66 -6.56 -3.43
C ALA A 52 -6.91 -6.46 -2.54
N VAL A 53 -7.55 -7.58 -2.19
CA VAL A 53 -8.70 -7.55 -1.26
C VAL A 53 -8.28 -7.07 0.12
N THR A 54 -7.09 -7.44 0.60
CA THR A 54 -6.59 -6.97 1.91
C THR A 54 -6.41 -5.45 1.92
N ALA A 55 -5.74 -4.90 0.91
CA ALA A 55 -5.53 -3.45 0.79
C ALA A 55 -6.85 -2.69 0.58
N ALA A 56 -7.71 -3.19 -0.31
CA ALA A 56 -9.02 -2.60 -0.59
C ALA A 56 -9.92 -2.61 0.65
N SER A 57 -9.89 -3.68 1.45
CA SER A 57 -10.70 -3.78 2.67
C SER A 57 -10.23 -2.82 3.76
N ARG A 58 -8.91 -2.66 3.93
CA ARG A 58 -8.36 -1.67 4.89
C ARG A 58 -8.79 -0.25 4.55
N VAL A 59 -8.82 0.09 3.26
CA VAL A 59 -9.24 1.42 2.82
C VAL A 59 -10.75 1.59 2.95
N ALA A 60 -11.55 0.58 2.58
CA ALA A 60 -12.99 0.64 2.77
C ALA A 60 -13.42 0.79 4.25
N ALA A 61 -12.67 0.19 5.18
CA ALA A 61 -12.96 0.24 6.61
C ALA A 61 -12.82 1.65 7.23
N ILE A 62 -12.04 2.53 6.60
CA ILE A 62 -11.72 3.87 7.13
C ILE A 62 -12.53 4.98 6.47
N ASP A 63 -13.29 4.67 5.43
CA ASP A 63 -14.04 5.66 4.68
C ASP A 63 -15.30 6.13 5.42
N GLU A 64 -15.66 7.40 5.20
CA GLU A 64 -16.78 8.05 5.88
C GLU A 64 -18.14 7.56 5.37
N ASN A 65 -18.19 7.08 4.12
CA ASN A 65 -19.42 6.63 3.49
C ASN A 65 -19.17 5.48 2.49
N LEU A 66 -20.23 4.73 2.20
CA LEU A 66 -20.19 3.58 1.30
C LEU A 66 -19.74 3.93 -0.12
N LYS A 67 -20.06 5.13 -0.61
CA LYS A 67 -19.77 5.53 -2.00
C LYS A 67 -18.28 5.75 -2.19
N ASP A 68 -17.66 6.48 -1.27
CA ASP A 68 -16.22 6.74 -1.25
C ASP A 68 -15.47 5.45 -0.95
N ALA A 69 -15.95 4.63 0.00
CA ALA A 69 -15.40 3.30 0.26
C ALA A 69 -15.33 2.42 -0.99
N LYS A 70 -16.41 2.35 -1.76
CA LYS A 70 -16.44 1.56 -3.01
C LYS A 70 -15.46 2.10 -4.04
N LYS A 71 -15.39 3.43 -4.20
CA LYS A 71 -14.49 4.08 -5.17
C LYS A 71 -13.03 3.86 -4.78
N ASP A 72 -12.69 4.17 -3.54
CA ASP A 72 -11.35 4.06 -3.01
C ASP A 72 -10.85 2.61 -2.98
N ALA A 73 -11.69 1.68 -2.53
CA ALA A 73 -11.38 0.26 -2.57
C ALA A 73 -11.17 -0.26 -4.00
N LEU A 74 -11.96 0.21 -4.97
CA LEU A 74 -11.79 -0.14 -6.38
C LEU A 74 -10.49 0.40 -6.96
N ASP A 75 -10.14 1.65 -6.68
CA ASP A 75 -8.92 2.28 -7.18
C ASP A 75 -7.68 1.58 -6.60
N ILE A 76 -7.70 1.22 -5.32
CA ILE A 76 -6.63 0.45 -4.68
C ILE A 76 -6.54 -0.97 -5.23
N ALA A 77 -7.68 -1.66 -5.39
CA ALA A 77 -7.69 -2.99 -5.99
C ALA A 77 -7.09 -2.96 -7.41
N LYS A 78 -7.45 -1.97 -8.23
CA LYS A 78 -6.86 -1.78 -9.57
C LYS A 78 -5.36 -1.48 -9.50
N TYR A 79 -4.92 -0.63 -8.58
CA TYR A 79 -3.50 -0.32 -8.40
C TYR A 79 -2.68 -1.57 -8.06
N GLN A 80 -3.13 -2.36 -7.09
CA GLN A 80 -2.46 -3.59 -6.67
C GLN A 80 -2.40 -4.63 -7.80
N LEU A 81 -3.47 -4.75 -8.59
CA LEU A 81 -3.57 -5.74 -9.66
C LEU A 81 -2.95 -5.27 -10.99
N LYS A 82 -2.61 -3.98 -11.15
CA LYS A 82 -2.08 -3.41 -12.40
C LYS A 82 -0.80 -4.10 -12.88
N ARG A 83 0.00 -4.64 -11.95
CA ARG A 83 1.28 -5.30 -12.26
C ARG A 83 1.09 -6.59 -13.06
N ASN A 84 -0.07 -7.24 -12.95
CA ASN A 84 -0.31 -8.55 -13.54
C ASN A 84 -1.21 -8.43 -14.78
N SER A 85 -0.60 -8.55 -15.96
CA SER A 85 -1.28 -8.37 -17.25
C SER A 85 -2.38 -9.40 -17.51
N ALA A 86 -2.34 -10.55 -16.84
CA ALA A 86 -3.34 -11.62 -16.91
C ALA A 86 -4.67 -11.25 -16.23
N ILE A 87 -4.66 -10.27 -15.32
CA ILE A 87 -5.84 -9.87 -14.54
C ILE A 87 -6.59 -8.75 -15.28
N LYS A 88 -7.88 -8.96 -15.52
CA LYS A 88 -8.77 -8.05 -16.26
C LYS A 88 -10.09 -7.87 -15.52
N LYS A 89 -10.84 -6.81 -15.87
CA LYS A 89 -12.22 -6.55 -15.37
C LYS A 89 -12.31 -6.67 -13.83
N VAL A 90 -11.57 -5.81 -13.13
CA VAL A 90 -11.59 -5.73 -11.66
C VAL A 90 -12.85 -4.98 -11.22
N SER A 91 -13.60 -5.55 -10.27
CA SER A 91 -14.71 -4.89 -9.59
C SER A 91 -14.64 -5.13 -8.08
N VAL A 92 -15.25 -4.22 -7.32
CA VAL A 92 -15.36 -4.31 -5.86
C VAL A 92 -16.81 -4.21 -5.46
N GLU A 93 -17.23 -5.09 -4.57
CA GLU A 93 -18.55 -5.11 -3.94
C GLU A 93 -18.37 -4.99 -2.43
N ILE A 94 -19.19 -4.14 -1.81
CA ILE A 94 -19.23 -3.99 -0.35
C ILE A 94 -20.65 -4.29 0.08
N THR A 95 -20.81 -5.28 0.96
CA THR A 95 -22.10 -5.69 1.52
C THR A 95 -22.06 -5.65 3.04
N TYR A 96 -23.21 -5.49 3.66
CA TYR A 96 -23.36 -5.55 5.11
C TYR A 96 -23.80 -6.95 5.52
N PRO A 97 -23.03 -7.67 6.35
CA PRO A 97 -23.41 -8.98 6.84
C PRO A 97 -24.35 -8.93 8.05
N VAL A 98 -24.42 -7.80 8.77
CA VAL A 98 -25.18 -7.70 10.03
C VAL A 98 -26.19 -6.55 10.01
N LYS A 99 -25.72 -5.29 10.01
CA LYS A 99 -26.59 -4.10 9.97
C LYS A 99 -26.39 -3.33 8.67
N ASN A 100 -27.47 -2.96 7.98
CA ASN A 100 -27.43 -2.21 6.72
C ASN A 100 -27.17 -0.71 6.92
N GLU A 101 -26.20 -0.36 7.76
CA GLU A 101 -25.90 1.02 8.13
C GLU A 101 -24.39 1.27 8.11
N TRP A 102 -23.97 2.44 7.63
CA TRP A 102 -22.57 2.83 7.64
C TRP A 102 -22.23 3.50 8.97
N THR A 103 -21.93 2.69 9.99
CA THR A 103 -21.65 3.16 11.34
C THR A 103 -20.35 2.55 11.87
N SER A 104 -19.62 3.32 12.68
CA SER A 104 -18.40 2.84 13.36
C SER A 104 -18.70 1.59 14.18
N GLY A 105 -17.80 0.60 14.13
CA GLY A 105 -17.97 -0.68 14.81
C GLY A 105 -18.88 -1.67 14.08
N ASN A 106 -19.55 -1.28 12.99
CA ASN A 106 -20.29 -2.23 12.16
C ASN A 106 -19.35 -3.01 11.24
N TYR A 107 -19.77 -4.20 10.79
CA TYR A 107 -18.99 -5.03 9.89
C TYR A 107 -19.39 -4.80 8.43
N ILE A 108 -18.41 -4.85 7.53
CA ILE A 108 -18.61 -4.86 6.08
C ILE A 108 -17.83 -6.02 5.46
N LEU A 109 -18.44 -6.67 4.46
CA LEU A 109 -17.80 -7.69 3.66
C LEU A 109 -17.35 -7.07 2.34
N VAL A 110 -16.05 -6.96 2.15
CA VAL A 110 -15.45 -6.38 0.95
C VAL A 110 -15.03 -7.52 0.03
N THR A 111 -15.61 -7.55 -1.17
CA THR A 111 -15.36 -8.58 -2.18
C THR A 111 -14.68 -7.96 -3.40
N VAL A 112 -13.47 -8.40 -3.72
CA VAL A 112 -12.79 -8.07 -4.97
C VAL A 112 -13.00 -9.20 -5.97
N LYS A 113 -13.52 -8.86 -7.14
CA LYS A 113 -13.70 -9.79 -8.27
C LYS A 113 -12.77 -9.38 -9.41
N ALA A 114 -12.15 -10.35 -10.07
CA ALA A 114 -11.36 -10.11 -11.26
C ALA A 114 -11.42 -11.30 -12.22
N LYS A 115 -11.38 -11.03 -13.52
CA LYS A 115 -11.26 -12.03 -14.58
C LYS A 115 -9.78 -12.37 -14.81
N ILE A 116 -9.39 -13.60 -14.52
CA ILE A 116 -7.99 -14.05 -14.64
C ILE A 116 -7.83 -14.85 -15.94
N LYS A 117 -7.00 -14.35 -16.86
CA LYS A 117 -6.66 -15.01 -18.12
C LYS A 117 -5.49 -15.97 -17.90
N THR A 118 -5.78 -17.26 -17.93
CA THR A 118 -4.80 -18.35 -17.82
C THR A 118 -4.40 -18.88 -19.19
N ILE A 119 -3.20 -19.43 -19.29
CA ILE A 119 -2.76 -20.20 -20.48
C ILE A 119 -3.60 -21.48 -20.55
N ALA A 120 -3.94 -21.90 -21.78
CA ALA A 120 -4.62 -23.17 -22.01
C ALA A 120 -3.79 -24.31 -21.42
N PRO A 121 -4.40 -25.29 -20.74
CA PRO A 121 -5.82 -25.67 -20.84
C PRO A 121 -6.73 -25.14 -19.72
N ILE A 122 -6.20 -24.35 -18.77
CA ILE A 122 -7.03 -23.77 -17.72
C ILE A 122 -7.92 -22.68 -18.33
N LYS A 123 -9.23 -22.79 -18.15
CA LYS A 123 -10.20 -21.82 -18.68
C LYS A 123 -10.16 -20.51 -17.88
N THR A 124 -10.13 -19.39 -18.60
CA THR A 124 -10.30 -18.05 -18.05
C THR A 124 -11.64 -17.92 -17.32
N LYS A 125 -11.62 -17.57 -16.03
CA LYS A 125 -12.82 -17.41 -15.19
C LYS A 125 -12.75 -16.14 -14.34
N ILE A 126 -13.89 -15.76 -13.78
CA ILE A 126 -13.96 -14.70 -12.76
C ILE A 126 -13.67 -15.34 -11.41
N HIS A 127 -12.67 -14.81 -10.73
CA HIS A 127 -12.31 -15.20 -9.37
C HIS A 127 -12.71 -14.08 -8.42
N LYS A 128 -13.13 -14.47 -7.21
CA LYS A 128 -13.50 -13.54 -6.15
C LYS A 128 -12.79 -13.92 -4.86
N LYS A 129 -12.38 -12.90 -4.11
CA LYS A 129 -11.90 -13.02 -2.73
C LYS A 129 -12.64 -11.99 -1.89
N GLN A 130 -12.93 -12.35 -0.64
CA GLN A 130 -13.70 -11.52 0.27
C GLN A 130 -13.04 -11.50 1.64
N ILE A 131 -13.06 -10.35 2.30
CA ILE A 131 -12.59 -10.16 3.66
C ILE A 131 -13.65 -9.40 4.44
N LEU A 132 -13.91 -9.86 5.65
CA LEU A 132 -14.74 -9.16 6.62
C LEU A 132 -13.86 -8.15 7.36
N VAL A 133 -14.26 -6.89 7.36
CA VAL A 133 -13.60 -5.83 8.13
C VAL A 133 -14.62 -5.05 8.94
N THR A 134 -14.16 -4.44 10.02
CA THR A 134 -14.97 -3.55 10.84
C THR A 134 -14.79 -2.14 10.30
N ILE A 135 -15.87 -1.38 10.16
CA ILE A 135 -15.81 0.06 9.90
C ILE A 135 -15.13 0.68 11.12
N GLU A 136 -13.90 1.14 10.96
CA GLU A 136 -13.13 1.79 12.03
C GLU A 136 -13.72 3.15 12.38
N GLY A 137 -14.60 3.67 11.49
CA GLY A 137 -15.45 4.83 11.74
C GLY A 137 -14.64 5.97 12.29
N ILE A 138 -13.77 6.50 11.45
CA ILE A 138 -13.03 7.70 11.79
C ILE A 138 -14.03 8.86 11.66
N SER A 139 -14.62 9.27 12.77
CA SER A 139 -15.49 10.46 12.86
C SER A 139 -14.65 11.74 12.78
N GLY A 140 -13.87 11.85 11.72
CA GLY A 140 -12.83 12.83 11.56
C GLY A 140 -12.95 13.56 10.25
N GLN A 141 -12.51 14.82 10.19
CA GLN A 141 -12.54 15.58 8.95
C GLN A 141 -11.51 14.99 7.97
N SER A 142 -11.99 14.34 6.91
CA SER A 142 -11.16 13.84 5.82
C SER A 142 -10.89 14.94 4.79
N ILE A 143 -9.62 15.12 4.43
CA ILE A 143 -9.22 16.01 3.35
C ILE A 143 -8.43 15.21 2.32
N VAL A 144 -9.05 15.05 1.15
CA VAL A 144 -8.46 14.42 -0.02
C VAL A 144 -7.56 15.41 -0.74
N ILE A 145 -6.32 15.02 -1.02
CA ILE A 145 -5.40 15.83 -1.82
C ILE A 145 -5.71 15.56 -3.29
N PRO A 146 -6.05 16.60 -4.09
CA PRO A 146 -6.39 16.42 -5.50
C PRO A 146 -5.27 15.75 -6.30
N SER A 147 -5.64 14.86 -7.24
CA SER A 147 -4.67 14.07 -8.02
C SER A 147 -3.78 14.90 -8.94
N ASN A 148 -4.16 16.14 -9.25
CA ASN A 148 -3.38 17.10 -10.03
C ASN A 148 -2.30 17.82 -9.20
N VAL A 149 -2.30 17.69 -7.87
CA VAL A 149 -1.22 18.22 -7.03
C VAL A 149 0.03 17.36 -7.24
N ALA A 150 1.07 17.95 -7.83
CA ALA A 150 2.36 17.29 -7.96
C ALA A 150 2.99 17.13 -6.58
N GLN A 151 3.23 15.88 -6.15
CA GLN A 151 3.79 15.56 -4.84
C GLN A 151 5.18 14.95 -4.98
N THR A 152 6.05 15.21 -3.99
CA THR A 152 7.37 14.54 -3.85
C THR A 152 7.22 13.07 -3.49
N GLY A 153 6.08 12.72 -2.88
CA GLY A 153 5.92 11.47 -2.12
C GLY A 153 6.55 11.58 -0.73
N ILE A 154 6.44 10.52 0.07
CA ILE A 154 7.09 10.45 1.39
C ILE A 154 8.61 10.48 1.22
N LEU A 155 9.24 11.50 1.81
CA LEU A 155 10.67 11.74 1.75
C LEU A 155 11.37 11.11 2.95
N GLY A 156 12.42 10.32 2.70
CA GLY A 156 13.15 9.56 3.72
C GLY A 156 14.16 10.37 4.54
N GLY A 157 13.93 11.67 4.71
CA GLY A 157 14.77 12.56 5.51
C GLY A 157 14.97 13.97 4.96
N SER A 158 14.68 14.22 3.68
CA SER A 158 14.81 15.57 3.11
C SER A 158 13.68 16.52 3.53
N ASP A 159 12.60 16.03 4.14
CA ASP A 159 11.59 16.83 4.84
C ASP A 159 11.40 16.26 6.25
N ALA A 160 12.40 16.48 7.09
CA ALA A 160 12.41 16.05 8.47
C ALA A 160 13.17 17.05 9.36
N THR A 161 12.71 17.15 10.60
CA THR A 161 13.30 18.01 11.63
C THR A 161 13.86 17.15 12.77
N ASN A 162 15.08 17.44 13.23
CA ASN A 162 15.70 16.72 14.34
C ASN A 162 14.99 17.05 15.66
N TYR A 163 14.07 16.19 16.06
CA TYR A 163 13.25 16.40 17.24
C TYR A 163 14.05 16.27 18.53
N THR A 164 15.09 15.46 18.53
CA THR A 164 16.02 15.26 19.66
C THR A 164 16.65 16.58 20.11
N SER A 165 16.99 17.45 19.15
CA SER A 165 17.56 18.77 19.43
C SER A 165 16.49 19.86 19.59
N TRP A 166 15.40 19.78 18.81
CA TRP A 166 14.39 20.84 18.73
C TRP A 166 13.27 20.76 19.76
N ALA A 167 12.91 19.58 20.28
CA ALA A 167 11.70 19.41 21.10
C ALA A 167 11.68 20.34 22.33
N SER A 168 12.82 20.56 22.99
CA SER A 168 12.93 21.47 24.15
C SER A 168 12.84 22.96 23.79
N ARG A 169 12.95 23.30 22.50
CA ARG A 169 12.99 24.67 21.97
C ARG A 169 11.70 25.07 21.26
N LEU A 170 10.75 24.15 21.15
CA LEU A 170 9.49 24.39 20.45
C LEU A 170 8.61 25.44 21.15
N GLY A 171 7.93 26.23 20.33
CA GLY A 171 7.09 27.36 20.73
C GLY A 171 5.85 26.95 21.52
N PHE A 172 5.07 27.94 21.97
CA PHE A 172 3.94 27.74 22.88
C PHE A 172 2.90 26.72 22.37
N ASP A 173 2.55 26.77 21.08
CA ASP A 173 1.49 25.92 20.51
C ASP A 173 1.89 24.43 20.36
N CYS A 174 3.18 24.16 20.16
CA CYS A 174 3.73 22.80 20.00
C CYS A 174 4.40 22.25 21.28
N ARG A 175 4.61 23.11 22.28
CA ARG A 175 5.19 22.75 23.58
C ARG A 175 4.46 21.61 24.30
N PRO A 176 3.12 21.54 24.38
CA PRO A 176 2.45 20.43 25.06
C PRO A 176 2.78 19.07 24.46
N VAL A 177 2.81 18.97 23.12
CA VAL A 177 3.18 17.73 22.41
C VAL A 177 4.65 17.39 22.63
N ALA A 178 5.53 18.39 22.54
CA ALA A 178 6.95 18.21 22.76
C ALA A 178 7.27 17.76 24.19
N GLN A 179 6.62 18.36 25.20
CA GLN A 179 6.77 17.95 26.60
C GLN A 179 6.25 16.55 26.84
N LEU A 180 5.15 16.16 26.21
CA LEU A 180 4.63 14.80 26.30
C LEU A 180 5.64 13.79 25.74
N TRP A 181 6.25 14.08 24.60
CA TRP A 181 7.30 13.24 24.04
C TRP A 181 8.57 13.22 24.90
N LEU A 182 9.01 14.37 25.43
CA LEU A 182 10.20 14.47 26.28
C LEU A 182 10.12 13.62 27.56
N LYS A 183 8.92 13.36 28.08
CA LYS A 183 8.70 12.46 29.23
C LYS A 183 9.10 11.01 28.93
N ASN A 184 8.97 10.57 27.68
CA ASN A 184 9.32 9.23 27.25
C ASN A 184 9.74 9.24 25.78
N GLN A 185 11.00 9.61 25.54
CA GLN A 185 11.55 9.78 24.20
C GLN A 185 11.62 8.43 23.48
N THR A 186 10.63 8.17 22.63
CA THR A 186 10.57 6.94 21.83
C THR A 186 10.65 7.27 20.34
N TYR A 187 11.19 6.30 19.60
CA TYR A 187 11.34 6.38 18.15
C TYR A 187 10.97 5.04 17.50
N SER A 188 10.42 5.11 16.29
CA SER A 188 10.22 3.98 15.40
C SER A 188 10.64 4.40 13.98
N TYR A 189 11.46 3.58 13.31
CA TYR A 189 12.08 3.92 12.02
C TYR A 189 12.75 5.30 11.99
N ASN A 190 13.45 5.66 13.07
CA ASN A 190 14.06 6.97 13.30
C ASN A 190 13.09 8.17 13.31
N ILE A 191 11.78 7.95 13.45
CA ILE A 191 10.76 8.98 13.64
C ILE A 191 10.31 8.95 15.11
N ALA A 192 10.18 10.11 15.74
CA ALA A 192 9.70 10.24 17.10
C ALA A 192 8.26 9.74 17.22
N THR A 193 7.93 9.08 18.33
CA THR A 193 6.60 8.51 18.57
C THR A 193 6.04 8.89 19.94
N ILE A 194 4.72 9.03 20.03
CA ILE A 194 3.97 9.14 21.28
C ILE A 194 2.89 8.06 21.26
N ASP A 195 2.95 7.10 22.19
CA ASP A 195 1.98 6.00 22.28
C ASP A 195 1.75 5.25 20.94
N GLY A 196 2.82 5.09 20.16
CA GLY A 196 2.79 4.44 18.84
C GLY A 196 2.37 5.34 17.66
N LEU A 197 2.00 6.60 17.91
CA LEU A 197 1.70 7.59 16.88
C LEU A 197 2.98 8.31 16.44
N TYR A 198 3.22 8.42 15.13
CA TYR A 198 4.37 9.16 14.61
C TYR A 198 4.20 10.67 14.76
N CYS A 199 5.22 11.36 15.27
CA CYS A 199 5.24 12.83 15.35
C CYS A 199 5.53 13.42 13.97
N VAL A 200 4.61 14.24 13.46
CA VAL A 200 4.74 14.88 12.15
C VAL A 200 4.33 16.34 12.19
N ALA A 201 4.75 17.10 11.17
CA ALA A 201 4.19 18.39 10.82
C ALA A 201 3.48 18.33 9.47
N VAL A 202 2.25 18.84 9.43
CA VAL A 202 1.42 19.00 8.22
C VAL A 202 0.80 20.40 8.22
N LYS A 203 0.18 20.82 7.11
CA LYS A 203 -0.48 22.13 7.05
C LYS A 203 -1.70 22.21 7.99
N PRO A 204 -2.02 23.40 8.53
CA PRO A 204 -3.23 23.65 9.32
C PRO A 204 -4.53 23.26 8.62
N THR A 205 -4.53 23.19 7.29
CA THR A 205 -5.62 22.64 6.48
C THR A 205 -6.10 21.29 7.04
N PHE A 206 -5.19 20.44 7.52
CA PHE A 206 -5.49 19.09 8.01
C PHE A 206 -5.80 19.01 9.50
N GLY A 207 -5.68 20.10 10.26
CA GLY A 207 -5.87 20.09 11.71
C GLY A 207 -4.99 21.09 12.45
N LYS A 208 -4.89 20.90 13.76
CA LYS A 208 -4.05 21.72 14.64
C LYS A 208 -3.08 20.86 15.42
N THR A 209 -2.04 21.49 15.95
CA THR A 209 -1.06 20.84 16.82
C THR A 209 -1.76 20.09 17.96
N GLY A 210 -1.36 18.84 18.20
CA GLY A 210 -1.93 17.92 19.16
C GLY A 210 -3.12 17.09 18.66
N ASP A 211 -3.57 17.28 17.42
CA ASP A 211 -4.56 16.39 16.82
C ASP A 211 -3.93 15.04 16.41
N ARG A 212 -4.71 13.97 16.57
CA ARG A 212 -4.39 12.65 16.04
C ARG A 212 -4.86 12.60 14.60
N ILE A 213 -3.96 12.28 13.67
CA ILE A 213 -4.28 12.19 12.24
C ILE A 213 -3.89 10.83 11.67
N ARG A 214 -4.55 10.41 10.60
CA ARG A 214 -4.15 9.24 9.80
C ARG A 214 -3.77 9.70 8.40
N VAL A 215 -2.54 9.39 7.99
CA VAL A 215 -2.06 9.65 6.64
C VAL A 215 -2.32 8.42 5.78
N CYS A 216 -3.11 8.57 4.72
CA CYS A 216 -3.41 7.50 3.78
C CYS A 216 -2.60 7.68 2.49
N LEU A 217 -1.85 6.66 2.10
CA LEU A 217 -1.02 6.65 0.90
C LEU A 217 -1.78 6.15 -0.33
N GLU A 218 -1.27 6.47 -1.52
CA GLU A 218 -1.90 6.14 -2.80
C GLU A 218 -2.10 4.63 -3.06
N ASP A 219 -1.40 3.76 -2.34
CA ASP A 219 -1.50 2.30 -2.48
C ASP A 219 -2.37 1.63 -1.40
N GLY A 220 -2.99 2.45 -0.53
CA GLY A 220 -3.86 2.00 0.56
C GLY A 220 -3.14 1.69 1.87
N GLN A 221 -1.82 1.85 1.94
CA GLN A 221 -1.12 1.89 3.22
C GLN A 221 -1.50 3.15 4.00
N TYR A 222 -1.47 3.07 5.32
CA TYR A 222 -1.66 4.22 6.18
C TYR A 222 -0.74 4.12 7.40
N PHE A 223 -0.53 5.26 8.05
CA PHE A 223 0.13 5.34 9.34
C PHE A 223 -0.55 6.42 10.19
N ASP A 224 -0.61 6.16 11.50
CA ASP A 224 -1.23 7.05 12.48
C ASP A 224 -0.18 7.97 13.07
N CYS A 225 -0.56 9.23 13.21
CA CYS A 225 0.31 10.31 13.64
C CYS A 225 -0.33 11.16 14.72
N ILE A 226 0.53 11.92 15.38
CA ILE A 226 0.15 13.12 16.11
C ILE A 226 0.76 14.32 15.40
N MET A 227 -0.04 15.38 15.21
CA MET A 227 0.46 16.66 14.71
C MET A 227 1.32 17.30 15.81
N ALA A 228 2.63 17.06 15.77
CA ALA A 228 3.57 17.59 16.77
C ALA A 228 3.86 19.07 16.55
N ASP A 229 3.65 19.54 15.32
CA ASP A 229 3.70 20.93 14.92
C ASP A 229 2.84 21.13 13.67
N VAL A 230 2.70 22.38 13.24
CA VAL A 230 2.09 22.76 11.98
C VAL A 230 3.15 23.35 11.05
N LYS A 231 3.05 23.03 9.76
CA LYS A 231 3.94 23.65 8.77
C LYS A 231 3.72 25.16 8.71
N GLY A 232 4.82 25.90 8.75
CA GLY A 232 4.87 27.35 8.86
C GLY A 232 4.36 28.11 7.64
N ALA A 233 4.55 29.43 7.69
CA ALA A 233 4.14 30.34 6.61
C ALA A 233 4.95 30.17 5.32
N ASP A 234 6.16 29.62 5.42
CA ASP A 234 7.04 29.23 4.31
C ASP A 234 6.46 28.10 3.45
N ALA A 235 5.51 27.33 3.98
CA ALA A 235 4.70 26.38 3.23
C ALA A 235 3.59 27.08 2.43
N THR A 236 3.94 27.65 1.27
CA THR A 236 3.04 28.45 0.41
C THR A 236 1.91 27.64 -0.24
N ASN A 237 2.04 26.31 -0.31
CA ASN A 237 1.00 25.43 -0.84
C ASN A 237 0.03 25.00 0.28
N PRO A 238 -1.29 24.92 0.02
CA PRO A 238 -2.28 24.53 1.03
C PRO A 238 -2.07 23.12 1.61
N TYR A 239 -1.28 22.27 0.95
CA TYR A 239 -1.05 20.89 1.36
C TYR A 239 0.35 20.62 1.93
N GLY A 240 1.34 21.52 1.82
CA GLY A 240 2.68 21.27 2.36
C GLY A 240 3.80 22.18 1.84
N HIS A 241 5.06 21.81 2.11
CA HIS A 241 6.25 22.50 1.61
C HIS A 241 6.44 22.24 0.12
N VAL A 242 6.75 23.28 -0.67
CA VAL A 242 7.15 23.09 -2.07
C VAL A 242 8.65 22.81 -2.10
N LYS A 243 9.04 21.61 -2.53
CA LYS A 243 10.43 21.20 -2.78
C LYS A 243 10.57 20.82 -4.24
N GLU A 244 11.47 21.52 -4.95
CA GLU A 244 11.73 21.28 -6.37
C GLU A 244 10.45 21.28 -7.23
N GLY A 245 9.54 22.22 -6.95
CA GLY A 245 8.26 22.35 -7.67
C GLY A 245 7.19 21.31 -7.33
N LYS A 246 7.43 20.44 -6.33
CA LYS A 246 6.48 19.42 -5.86
C LYS A 246 6.16 19.61 -4.39
N VAL A 247 4.97 19.20 -3.97
CA VAL A 247 4.51 19.33 -2.59
C VAL A 247 4.97 18.14 -1.74
N SER A 248 5.69 18.43 -0.67
CA SER A 248 5.95 17.51 0.44
C SER A 248 4.91 17.73 1.53
N VAL A 249 3.98 16.79 1.64
CA VAL A 249 2.79 16.90 2.51
C VAL A 249 3.13 16.70 3.98
N VAL A 250 3.97 15.70 4.26
CA VAL A 250 4.32 15.27 5.62
C VAL A 250 5.79 15.57 5.87
N GLU A 251 6.06 16.31 6.92
CA GLU A 251 7.40 16.45 7.50
C GLU A 251 7.50 15.60 8.76
N PHE A 252 8.59 14.84 8.91
CA PHE A 252 8.78 13.96 10.07
C PHE A 252 9.62 14.61 11.16
N TYR A 253 9.22 14.42 12.42
CA TYR A 253 10.08 14.68 13.55
C TYR A 253 10.97 13.45 13.80
N ALA A 254 12.25 13.60 13.55
CA ALA A 254 13.18 12.48 13.46
C ALA A 254 14.23 12.47 14.57
N LYS A 255 14.85 11.30 14.74
CA LYS A 255 16.01 11.10 15.60
C LYS A 255 17.22 11.79 14.98
N GLY A 256 18.07 12.35 15.82
CA GLY A 256 19.30 13.02 15.42
C GLY A 256 20.20 13.28 16.62
N ASP A 257 21.26 14.05 16.40
CA ASP A 257 22.17 14.45 17.47
C ASP A 257 21.50 15.53 18.34
N PRO A 258 21.41 15.37 19.68
CA PRO A 258 20.85 16.40 20.57
C PRO A 258 21.54 17.76 20.46
N SER A 259 22.84 17.77 20.12
CA SER A 259 23.67 18.98 20.04
C SER A 259 23.64 19.67 18.68
N ASN A 260 23.14 19.00 17.63
CA ASN A 260 23.14 19.51 16.27
C ASN A 260 21.77 19.37 15.60
N SER A 261 21.06 20.49 15.47
CA SER A 261 19.73 20.56 14.87
C SER A 261 19.66 20.14 13.40
N ALA A 262 20.77 20.19 12.66
CA ALA A 262 20.84 19.77 11.26
C ALA A 262 21.16 18.27 11.10
N SER A 263 21.58 17.60 12.18
CA SER A 263 21.94 16.18 12.16
C SER A 263 20.70 15.30 12.22
N LEU A 264 20.57 14.37 11.28
CA LEU A 264 19.47 13.41 11.19
C LEU A 264 20.01 11.99 11.10
N ALA A 265 19.43 11.08 11.88
CA ALA A 265 19.66 9.65 11.72
C ALA A 265 19.06 9.19 10.38
N SER A 266 19.78 8.36 9.63
CA SER A 266 19.35 7.87 8.30
C SER A 266 19.29 6.34 8.26
N PRO A 267 18.32 5.73 7.56
CA PRO A 267 17.19 6.35 6.85
C PRO A 267 16.07 6.79 7.81
N ILE A 268 15.26 7.77 7.42
CA ILE A 268 14.05 8.18 8.14
C ILE A 268 12.83 7.53 7.48
N GLY A 269 11.97 6.93 8.31
CA GLY A 269 10.71 6.36 7.87
C GLY A 269 10.81 4.93 7.35
N GLN A 270 9.65 4.28 7.30
CA GLN A 270 9.55 2.91 6.82
C GLN A 270 9.84 2.86 5.32
N ARG A 271 10.77 1.98 4.88
CA ARG A 271 11.16 1.85 3.46
C ARG A 271 9.98 1.68 2.52
N SER A 272 8.91 1.03 2.97
CA SER A 272 7.71 0.83 2.18
C SER A 272 6.93 2.11 1.89
N TRP A 273 7.14 3.21 2.60
CA TRP A 273 6.41 4.47 2.37
C TRP A 273 7.10 5.36 1.34
N LEU A 274 8.42 5.23 1.21
CA LEU A 274 9.26 6.16 0.45
C LEU A 274 8.76 6.31 -1.00
N GLY A 275 8.66 7.56 -1.44
CA GLY A 275 8.20 7.94 -2.78
C GLY A 275 6.69 7.84 -3.01
N LYS A 276 5.91 7.27 -2.07
CA LYS A 276 4.45 7.18 -2.22
C LYS A 276 3.78 8.51 -1.94
N LYS A 277 2.79 8.86 -2.75
CA LYS A 277 1.99 10.07 -2.57
C LYS A 277 0.98 9.93 -1.43
N VAL A 278 0.69 11.04 -0.77
CA VAL A 278 -0.41 11.13 0.19
C VAL A 278 -1.71 11.34 -0.57
N LYS A 279 -2.66 10.43 -0.38
CA LYS A 279 -3.98 10.49 -0.99
C LYS A 279 -4.93 11.37 -0.19
N LYS A 280 -4.97 11.16 1.12
CA LYS A 280 -5.80 11.92 2.05
C LYS A 280 -5.23 11.87 3.46
N ILE A 281 -5.60 12.86 4.26
CA ILE A 281 -5.36 12.87 5.70
C ILE A 281 -6.71 12.96 6.40
N ILE A 282 -6.88 12.15 7.44
CA ILE A 282 -8.10 12.11 8.24
C ILE A 282 -7.76 12.61 9.63
N ASN A 283 -8.39 13.70 10.07
CA ASN A 283 -8.19 14.26 11.40
C ASN A 283 -9.16 13.64 12.40
N MET A 284 -8.66 12.88 13.36
CA MET A 284 -9.44 12.14 14.36
C MET A 284 -9.69 12.94 15.64
N GLY A 285 -9.39 14.24 15.63
CA GLY A 285 -9.55 15.15 16.76
C GLY A 285 -8.36 15.16 17.72
N ARG A 286 -8.55 15.84 18.84
CA ARG A 286 -7.50 16.09 19.84
C ARG A 286 -7.00 14.79 20.47
N TYR A 287 -5.69 14.65 20.62
CA TYR A 287 -5.10 13.53 21.35
C TYR A 287 -5.52 13.56 22.83
N PRO A 288 -6.06 12.47 23.42
CA PRO A 288 -6.68 12.51 24.75
C PRO A 288 -5.76 12.86 25.93
N ARG A 289 -4.43 12.73 25.78
CA ARG A 289 -3.45 13.00 26.85
C ARG A 289 -2.77 14.37 26.72
N LEU A 290 -3.38 15.29 25.96
CA LEU A 290 -2.91 16.65 25.66
C LEU A 290 -3.90 17.74 26.06
#